data_AF-A0A8T4I4T5-F1
#
_entry.id   AF-A0A8T4I4T5-F1
#
_cell.length_a   1.000
_cell.length_b   1.000
_cell.length_c   1.000
_cell.angle_alpha   90.00
_cell.angle_beta   90.00
_cell.angle_gamma   90.00
#
_symmetry.space_group_name_H-M   'P 1'
#
loop_
_entity.id
_entity.type
_entity.pdbx_description
1 polymer ?
#
loop_
_entity_poly.entity_id
_entity_poly.type
_entity_poly.pdbx_seq_one_letter_code
_entity_poly.pdbx_strand_id
1 'polypeptide(L)'
;DMTALPHDPYIQEVADALANVGLDVADTWTCDADTRGLHCILTASLELTPEESGIDPNLWPAGLLLLWEWHPGREDGEADRGPV
;
A
#
# COMPACT_ATOMS: atom_id res chain seq x y z
N ASP A 1 -9.43 9.67 -17.64
CA ASP A 1 -8.01 9.73 -18.04
C ASP A 1 -7.25 9.14 -16.86
N MET A 2 -6.87 7.87 -16.94
CA MET A 2 -6.17 7.20 -15.83
C MET A 2 -4.67 7.48 -16.03
N THR A 3 -4.26 8.70 -15.74
CA THR A 3 -2.85 9.05 -15.67
C THR A 3 -2.22 8.20 -14.57
N ALA A 4 -1.18 7.44 -14.94
CA ALA A 4 -0.38 6.71 -13.97
C ALA A 4 0.11 7.66 -12.87
N LEU A 5 -0.05 7.25 -11.61
CA LEU A 5 0.41 7.98 -10.44
C LEU A 5 1.93 7.80 -10.28
N PRO A 6 2.63 8.77 -9.68
CA PRO A 6 4.10 8.75 -9.59
C PRO A 6 4.65 7.53 -8.82
N HIS A 7 3.84 6.90 -7.98
CA HIS A 7 4.23 5.75 -7.18
C HIS A 7 3.78 4.40 -7.78
N ASP A 8 2.97 4.39 -8.85
CA ASP A 8 2.52 3.15 -9.50
C ASP A 8 3.69 2.20 -9.86
N PRO A 9 4.84 2.66 -10.41
CA PRO A 9 5.95 1.75 -10.71
C PRO A 9 6.52 1.06 -9.47
N TYR A 10 6.61 1.78 -8.34
CA TYR A 10 7.08 1.21 -7.09
C TYR A 10 6.09 0.18 -6.53
N ILE A 11 4.79 0.47 -6.58
CA ILE A 11 3.76 -0.48 -6.13
C ILE A 11 3.74 -1.73 -7.00
N GLN A 12 3.95 -1.59 -8.31
CA GLN A 12 4.11 -2.74 -9.19
C GLN A 12 5.34 -3.58 -8.82
N GLU A 13 6.48 -2.96 -8.53
CA GLU A 13 7.68 -3.70 -8.08
C GLU A 13 7.44 -4.45 -6.76
N VAL A 14 6.65 -3.88 -5.84
CA VAL A 14 6.23 -4.56 -4.60
C VAL A 14 5.35 -5.77 -4.91
N ALA A 15 4.35 -5.61 -5.78
CA ALA A 15 3.48 -6.71 -6.19
C ALA A 15 4.27 -7.86 -6.85
N ASP A 16 5.21 -7.52 -7.74
CA ASP A 16 6.10 -8.50 -8.40
C ASP A 16 6.99 -9.22 -7.38
N ALA A 17 7.51 -8.51 -6.37
CA ALA A 17 8.31 -9.10 -5.31
C ALA A 17 7.49 -10.08 -4.43
N LEU A 18 6.22 -9.78 -4.16
CA LEU A 18 5.30 -10.66 -3.45
C LEU A 18 4.99 -11.93 -4.27
N ALA A 19 4.70 -11.76 -5.57
CA ALA A 19 4.45 -12.89 -6.47
C ALA A 19 5.67 -13.85 -6.53
N ASN A 20 6.90 -13.31 -6.53
CA ASN A 20 8.13 -14.11 -6.53
C ASN A 20 8.30 -15.01 -5.28
N VAL A 21 7.61 -14.73 -4.18
CA VAL A 21 7.60 -15.57 -2.97
C VAL A 21 6.30 -16.36 -2.80
N GLY A 22 5.45 -16.41 -3.85
CA GLY A 22 4.20 -17.16 -3.86
C GLY A 22 3.04 -16.45 -3.17
N LEU A 23 3.11 -15.12 -3.07
CA LEU A 23 2.06 -14.27 -2.52
C LEU A 23 1.46 -13.40 -3.63
N ASP A 24 0.53 -13.95 -4.41
CA ASP A 24 -0.10 -13.19 -5.50
C ASP A 24 -1.04 -12.12 -4.96
N VAL A 25 -0.98 -10.91 -5.50
CA VAL A 25 -1.85 -9.80 -5.10
C VAL A 25 -3.20 -9.93 -5.79
N ALA A 26 -4.27 -9.94 -5.00
CA ALA A 26 -5.65 -10.04 -5.46
C ALA A 26 -6.16 -8.73 -6.07
N ASP A 27 -5.87 -7.61 -5.39
CA ASP A 27 -6.24 -6.28 -5.86
C ASP A 27 -5.18 -5.24 -5.46
N THR A 28 -5.08 -4.19 -6.27
CA THR A 28 -4.16 -3.08 -6.04
C THR A 28 -4.86 -1.77 -6.31
N TRP A 29 -4.73 -0.84 -5.36
CA TRP A 29 -5.27 0.51 -5.49
C TRP A 29 -4.21 1.54 -5.12
N THR A 30 -4.16 2.62 -5.89
CA THR A 30 -3.24 3.75 -5.70
C THR A 30 -4.00 5.06 -5.73
N CYS A 31 -3.59 6.02 -4.90
CA CYS A 31 -4.21 7.33 -4.83
C CYS A 31 -3.23 8.41 -4.34
N ASP A 32 -3.25 9.54 -5.04
CA ASP A 32 -2.63 10.78 -4.59
C ASP A 32 -3.73 11.66 -3.98
N ALA A 33 -3.57 12.03 -2.71
CA ALA A 33 -4.48 12.92 -2.02
C ALA A 33 -3.70 14.04 -1.34
N ASP A 34 -4.27 15.24 -1.29
CA ASP A 34 -3.76 16.24 -0.36
C ASP A 34 -4.05 15.77 1.08
N THR A 35 -3.08 15.97 1.97
CA THR A 35 -3.29 16.01 3.43
C THR A 35 -4.26 17.15 3.81
N ARG A 36 -4.05 17.87 4.92
CA ARG A 36 -4.78 19.11 5.25
C ARG A 36 -4.37 20.30 4.37
N GLY A 37 -3.95 20.03 3.13
CA GLY A 37 -3.63 21.03 2.10
C GLY A 37 -2.18 21.50 2.06
N LEU A 38 -1.26 20.89 2.82
CA LEU A 38 0.15 21.30 2.86
C LEU A 38 1.09 20.31 2.17
N HIS A 39 0.77 19.03 2.24
CA HIS A 39 1.59 17.96 1.68
C HIS A 39 0.75 17.00 0.83
N CYS A 40 1.32 16.54 -0.29
CA CYS A 40 0.73 15.46 -1.09
C CYS A 40 1.05 14.13 -0.39
N ILE A 41 0.02 13.32 -0.16
CA ILE A 41 0.12 11.93 0.29
C ILE A 41 0.00 11.03 -0.94
N LEU A 42 0.97 10.15 -1.10
CA LEU A 42 0.92 9.03 -2.02
C LEU A 42 0.50 7.81 -1.20
N THR A 43 -0.58 7.15 -1.59
CA THR A 43 -1.14 6.01 -0.85
C THR A 43 -1.37 4.84 -1.78
N ALA A 44 -1.11 3.64 -1.27
CA ALA A 44 -1.44 2.41 -1.97
C ALA A 44 -1.93 1.34 -1.01
N SER A 45 -2.79 0.47 -1.52
CA SER A 45 -3.20 -0.75 -0.85
C SER A 45 -3.02 -1.95 -1.76
N LEU A 46 -2.47 -3.03 -1.23
CA LEU A 46 -2.38 -4.33 -1.87
C LEU A 46 -3.17 -5.34 -1.04
N GLU A 47 -4.15 -5.99 -1.65
CA GLU A 47 -4.98 -7.00 -1.02
C GLU A 47 -4.44 -8.40 -1.34
N LEU A 48 -4.35 -9.26 -0.33
CA LEU A 48 -4.01 -10.66 -0.48
C LEU A 48 -5.15 -11.49 0.13
N THR A 49 -5.77 -12.35 -0.68
CA THR A 49 -6.88 -13.21 -0.27
C THR A 49 -6.40 -14.65 -0.09
N PRO A 50 -7.01 -15.45 0.82
CA PRO A 50 -6.64 -16.86 0.96
C PRO A 50 -6.84 -17.68 -0.31
N GLU A 51 -7.80 -17.28 -1.15
CA GLU A 51 -8.14 -17.96 -2.39
C GLU A 51 -7.07 -17.77 -3.48
N GLU A 52 -6.40 -16.63 -3.50
CA GLU A 52 -5.53 -16.23 -4.61
C GLU A 52 -4.06 -16.13 -4.20
N SER A 53 -3.78 -15.86 -2.92
CA SER A 53 -2.47 -15.38 -2.48
C SER A 53 -1.62 -16.38 -1.70
N GLY A 54 -1.97 -17.67 -1.71
CA GLY A 54 -1.19 -18.72 -1.04
C GLY A 54 -1.10 -18.60 0.49
N ILE A 55 -1.89 -17.72 1.10
CA ILE A 55 -1.95 -17.49 2.55
C ILE A 55 -2.82 -18.54 3.24
N ASP A 56 -2.41 -18.98 4.43
CA ASP A 56 -3.15 -20.00 5.19
C ASP A 56 -4.49 -19.44 5.71
N PRO A 57 -5.65 -19.92 5.22
CA PRO A 57 -6.96 -19.42 5.65
C PRO A 57 -7.26 -19.71 7.12
N ASN A 58 -6.56 -20.64 7.77
CA ASN A 58 -6.74 -20.91 9.20
C ASN A 58 -6.07 -19.85 10.09
N LEU A 59 -5.02 -19.21 9.58
CA LEU A 59 -4.33 -18.12 10.27
C LEU A 59 -4.89 -16.75 9.87
N TRP A 60 -5.23 -16.59 8.59
CA TRP A 60 -5.67 -15.33 7.99
C TRP A 60 -6.97 -15.52 7.19
N PRO A 61 -8.10 -15.80 7.86
CA PRO A 61 -9.35 -16.16 7.19
C PRO A 61 -9.95 -15.04 6.32
N ALA A 62 -9.56 -13.79 6.56
CA ALA A 62 -9.98 -12.63 5.78
C ALA A 62 -8.84 -12.08 4.90
N GLY A 63 -7.71 -12.78 4.84
CA GLY A 63 -6.53 -12.34 4.10
C GLY A 63 -5.67 -11.31 4.81
N LEU A 64 -4.87 -10.60 4.03
CA LEU A 64 -3.94 -9.56 4.48
C LEU A 64 -4.13 -8.29 3.62
N LEU A 65 -3.97 -7.14 4.27
CA LEU A 65 -3.96 -5.83 3.63
C LEU A 65 -2.61 -5.17 3.89
N LEU A 66 -1.87 -4.86 2.83
CA LEU A 66 -0.64 -4.08 2.93
C LEU A 66 -0.99 -2.65 2.58
N LEU A 67 -0.72 -1.74 3.52
CA LEU A 67 -0.91 -0.32 3.35
C LEU A 67 0.44 0.36 3.21
N TRP A 68 0.58 1.15 2.16
CA TRP A 68 1.73 2.00 1.93
C TRP A 68 1.26 3.45 1.91
N GLU A 69 1.98 4.29 2.65
CA GLU A 69 1.73 5.70 2.72
C GLU A 69 3.07 6.43 2.69
N TRP A 70 3.17 7.43 1.82
CA TRP A 70 4.30 8.33 1.76
C TRP A 70 3.82 9.77 1.70
N HIS A 71 4.42 10.63 2.51
CA HIS A 71 4.17 12.06 2.48
C HIS A 71 5.47 12.83 2.81
N PRO A 72 5.70 14.00 2.19
CA PRO A 72 6.97 14.73 2.28
C PRO A 72 7.20 15.46 3.62
N GLY A 73 6.19 15.54 4.50
CA GLY A 73 6.25 16.32 5.74
C GLY A 73 5.38 15.72 6.85
N ARG A 74 5.18 16.45 7.95
CA ARG A 74 4.19 16.12 8.98
C ARG A 74 3.16 17.22 8.99
N GLU A 75 1.88 16.88 9.04
CA GLU A 75 0.84 17.89 9.27
C GLU A 75 0.85 18.37 10.72
N ASP A 76 0.36 19.60 10.93
CA ASP A 76 0.13 20.12 12.26
C ASP A 76 -0.84 19.20 13.04
N GLY A 77 -0.35 18.60 14.13
CA GLY A 77 -1.11 17.72 15.00
C GLY A 77 -0.94 16.21 14.75
N GLU A 78 -0.02 15.79 13.90
CA GLU A 78 0.38 14.38 13.80
C GLU A 78 1.25 13.92 14.98
N ALA A 79 1.13 12.64 15.33
CA ALA A 79 1.90 12.03 16.42
C ALA A 79 3.42 12.15 16.21
N ASP A 80 4.17 12.30 17.30
CA ASP A 80 5.63 12.39 17.26
C ASP A 80 6.28 11.18 16.59
N ARG A 81 7.24 11.45 15.69
CA ARG A 81 8.08 10.39 15.16
C ARG A 81 8.73 9.68 16.34
N GLY A 82 8.67 8.36 16.34
CA GLY A 82 9.50 7.54 17.21
C GLY A 82 10.99 7.83 16.99
N PRO A 83 11.87 7.36 17.89
CA PRO A 83 13.31 7.60 17.80
C PRO A 83 13.88 7.16 16.44
N VAL A 84 14.77 8.01 15.89
CA VAL A 84 15.59 7.76 14.69
C VAL A 84 16.82 6.90 15.00
#